data_AF-A0A0M3HFN8-F1
#
_entry.id   AF-A0A0M3HFN8-F1
#
_cell.length_a   1.000
_cell.length_b   1.000
_cell.length_c   1.000
_cell.angle_alpha   90.00
_cell.angle_beta   90.00
_cell.angle_gamma   90.00
#
_symmetry.space_group_name_H-M   'P 1'
#
loop_
_entity.id
_entity.type
_entity.pdbx_description
1 polymer ?
#
loop_
_entity_poly.entity_id
_entity_poly.type
_entity_poly.pdbx_seq_one_letter_code
_entity_poly.pdbx_strand_id
1 'polypeptide(L)'
;MNGSSSIRSPNYPEPYPNQADCSWIVKAPAGHYVNASFDHMWLSYSENCTNDSVELREHNSTGEYILEPTCVANTVRGKHYTSARNLMNVRFHSNNTLGRASRMFCLERKCGFDIDVEPSKIECGGEISDQSGRITTPGYPKQLIAHIACDWKFYAGIGYRYIFDFSFIKQDNYYQSTFSGVGCYPDVFIGNGIHGLHDFYGHNQRNFCANKTRFISTADLVTLTFDDRLSQFQKKELLGNGVSPEKIYAP
;
A
#
# COMPACT_ATOMS: atom_id res chain seq x y z
N MET A 1 -15.51 -1.14 0.10
CA MET A 1 -16.02 -2.14 1.06
C MET A 1 -15.84 -1.59 2.45
N ASN A 2 -16.85 -1.74 3.31
CA ASN A 2 -16.82 -1.25 4.70
C ASN A 2 -16.63 -2.40 5.72
N GLY A 3 -16.28 -3.61 5.23
CA GLY A 3 -16.11 -4.83 6.00
C GLY A 3 -15.39 -5.88 5.15
N SER A 4 -15.25 -7.10 5.70
CA SER A 4 -14.62 -8.22 4.98
C SER A 4 -15.48 -8.71 3.82
N SER A 5 -14.82 -9.23 2.79
CA SER A 5 -15.47 -9.87 1.64
C SER A 5 -14.54 -10.90 1.01
N SER A 6 -15.13 -11.84 0.28
CA SER A 6 -14.40 -12.84 -0.51
C SER A 6 -14.39 -12.47 -1.99
N ILE A 7 -13.26 -12.67 -2.67
CA ILE A 7 -13.10 -12.61 -4.14
C ILE A 7 -12.74 -14.01 -4.61
N ARG A 8 -13.56 -14.54 -5.52
CA ARG A 8 -13.46 -15.91 -5.99
C ARG A 8 -13.26 -15.95 -7.48
N SER A 9 -12.56 -16.98 -7.94
CA SER A 9 -12.52 -17.31 -9.37
C SER A 9 -13.93 -17.57 -9.92
N PRO A 10 -14.20 -17.30 -11.20
CA PRO A 10 -15.49 -17.63 -11.80
C PRO A 10 -15.84 -19.11 -11.59
N ASN A 11 -17.11 -19.37 -11.27
CA ASN A 11 -17.67 -20.69 -10.94
C ASN A 11 -17.19 -21.35 -9.65
N TYR A 12 -16.31 -20.74 -8.85
CA TYR A 12 -15.84 -21.34 -7.59
C TYR A 12 -17.02 -21.88 -6.74
N PRO A 13 -16.97 -23.11 -6.21
CA PRO A 13 -15.82 -24.03 -6.17
C PRO A 13 -15.64 -24.93 -7.41
N GLU A 14 -16.47 -24.76 -8.44
CA GLU A 14 -16.40 -25.54 -9.68
C GLU A 14 -15.27 -25.05 -10.60
N PRO A 15 -14.87 -25.83 -11.63
CA PRO A 15 -13.83 -25.43 -12.55
C PRO A 15 -14.09 -24.05 -13.20
N TYR A 16 -13.07 -23.19 -13.16
CA TYR A 16 -13.11 -21.89 -13.83
C TYR A 16 -13.05 -22.05 -15.37
N PRO A 17 -13.64 -21.11 -16.14
CA PRO A 17 -13.64 -21.13 -17.61
C PRO A 17 -12.23 -21.06 -18.20
N ASN A 18 -12.06 -21.61 -19.41
CA ASN A 18 -10.89 -21.30 -20.24
C ASN A 18 -10.96 -19.86 -20.75
N GLN A 19 -9.80 -19.25 -21.01
CA GLN A 19 -9.70 -17.90 -21.59
C GLN A 19 -10.40 -16.83 -20.75
N ALA A 20 -10.36 -16.99 -19.42
CA ALA A 20 -10.87 -16.00 -18.49
C ALA A 20 -9.78 -14.94 -18.21
N ASP A 21 -10.14 -13.67 -18.33
CA ASP A 21 -9.34 -12.55 -17.83
C ASP A 21 -10.27 -11.68 -16.99
N CYS A 22 -10.17 -11.83 -15.67
CA CYS A 22 -11.02 -11.13 -14.71
C CYS A 22 -10.16 -10.17 -13.90
N SER A 23 -10.66 -8.95 -13.69
CA SER A 23 -9.98 -7.96 -12.86
C SER A 23 -10.98 -7.31 -11.92
N TRP A 24 -10.62 -7.26 -10.64
CA TRP A 24 -11.41 -6.64 -9.58
C TRP A 24 -10.60 -5.51 -8.96
N ILE A 25 -11.22 -4.35 -8.79
CA ILE A 25 -10.65 -3.24 -8.02
C ILE A 25 -11.32 -3.24 -6.65
N VAL A 26 -10.53 -3.61 -5.64
CA VAL A 26 -10.95 -3.60 -4.24
C VAL A 26 -10.65 -2.23 -3.66
N LYS A 27 -11.71 -1.53 -3.25
CA LYS A 27 -11.61 -0.19 -2.65
C LYS A 27 -11.96 -0.24 -1.17
N ALA A 28 -10.98 0.00 -0.31
CA ALA A 28 -11.19 0.26 1.12
C ALA A 28 -11.73 1.70 1.33
N PRO A 29 -12.29 2.01 2.51
CA PRO A 29 -12.67 3.38 2.85
C PRO A 29 -11.45 4.32 2.77
N ALA A 30 -11.69 5.62 2.62
CA ALA A 30 -10.60 6.59 2.62
C ALA A 30 -9.82 6.50 3.94
N GLY A 31 -8.49 6.60 3.88
CA GLY A 31 -7.64 6.42 5.05
C GLY A 31 -7.41 4.96 5.44
N HIS A 32 -7.99 3.96 4.76
CA HIS A 32 -7.67 2.55 5.01
C HIS A 32 -6.86 1.96 3.87
N TYR A 33 -6.11 0.91 4.15
CA TYR A 33 -5.50 0.06 3.14
C TYR A 33 -6.24 -1.29 3.05
N VAL A 34 -5.98 -2.07 2.01
CA VAL A 34 -6.60 -3.39 1.80
C VAL A 34 -5.65 -4.47 2.29
N ASN A 35 -6.14 -5.32 3.19
CA ASN A 35 -5.51 -6.60 3.51
C ASN A 35 -6.16 -7.70 2.67
N ALA A 36 -5.34 -8.61 2.18
CA ALA A 36 -5.78 -9.78 1.45
C ALA A 36 -5.07 -11.04 1.94
N SER A 37 -5.79 -12.16 1.99
CA SER A 37 -5.25 -13.48 2.26
C SER A 37 -6.00 -14.54 1.47
N PHE A 38 -5.30 -15.60 1.09
CA PHE A 38 -5.89 -16.71 0.36
C PHE A 38 -6.42 -17.75 1.34
N ASP A 39 -7.74 -17.96 1.37
CA ASP A 39 -8.36 -19.09 2.04
C ASP A 39 -8.12 -20.38 1.23
N HIS A 40 -8.23 -20.26 -0.09
CA HIS A 40 -8.06 -21.39 -1.01
C HIS A 40 -7.40 -20.99 -2.32
N MET A 41 -6.54 -21.87 -2.86
CA MET A 41 -6.05 -21.76 -4.24
C MET A 41 -5.72 -23.14 -4.83
N TRP A 42 -6.30 -23.43 -5.99
CA TRP A 42 -6.01 -24.59 -6.81
C TRP A 42 -6.15 -24.21 -8.29
N LEU A 43 -5.04 -23.79 -8.89
CA LEU A 43 -4.92 -23.44 -10.31
C LEU A 43 -4.09 -24.47 -11.06
N SER A 44 -4.24 -24.54 -12.38
CA SER A 44 -3.41 -25.40 -13.22
C SER A 44 -1.97 -24.91 -13.20
N TYR A 45 -1.06 -25.81 -12.86
CA TYR A 45 0.36 -25.49 -12.87
C TYR A 45 0.88 -25.38 -14.30
N SER A 46 1.61 -24.31 -14.57
CA SER A 46 2.52 -24.18 -15.71
C SER A 46 3.84 -23.61 -15.24
N GLU A 47 4.90 -23.81 -16.01
CA GLU A 47 6.17 -23.14 -15.75
C GLU A 47 5.94 -21.62 -15.72
N ASN A 48 6.48 -20.96 -14.69
CA ASN A 48 6.29 -19.52 -14.42
C ASN A 48 4.83 -19.03 -14.32
N CYS A 49 3.86 -19.94 -14.19
CA CYS A 49 2.43 -19.61 -14.07
C CYS A 49 1.89 -18.68 -15.17
N THR A 50 2.40 -18.85 -16.39
CA THR A 50 2.01 -18.05 -17.56
C THR A 50 0.64 -18.39 -18.13
N ASN A 51 0.14 -19.61 -17.91
CA ASN A 51 -1.16 -20.05 -18.45
C ASN A 51 -2.31 -19.64 -17.53
N ASP A 52 -2.31 -20.15 -16.31
CA ASP A 52 -3.29 -19.82 -15.29
C ASP A 52 -2.56 -19.12 -14.14
N SER A 53 -3.03 -17.97 -13.70
CA SER A 53 -2.43 -17.26 -12.57
C SER A 53 -3.40 -16.28 -11.92
N VAL A 54 -3.11 -15.99 -10.65
CA VAL A 54 -3.67 -14.87 -9.92
C VAL A 54 -2.54 -13.94 -9.49
N GLU A 55 -2.77 -12.63 -9.60
CA GLU A 55 -1.84 -11.57 -9.20
C GLU A 55 -2.57 -10.51 -8.37
N LEU A 56 -1.82 -9.85 -7.48
CA LEU A 56 -2.29 -8.70 -6.71
C LEU A 56 -1.39 -7.50 -7.03
N ARG A 57 -1.99 -6.35 -7.34
CA ARG A 57 -1.28 -5.11 -7.69
C ARG A 57 -1.77 -3.90 -6.92
N GLU A 58 -0.89 -2.91 -6.79
CA GLU A 58 -1.23 -1.60 -6.25
C GLU A 58 -2.16 -0.83 -7.20
N HIS A 59 -3.24 -0.23 -6.68
CA HIS A 59 -4.11 0.72 -7.38
C HIS A 59 -4.91 0.16 -8.59
N ASN A 60 -4.23 -0.28 -9.65
CA ASN A 60 -4.80 -0.75 -10.91
C ASN A 60 -3.96 -1.87 -11.56
N SER A 61 -4.36 -2.33 -12.73
CA SER A 61 -3.71 -3.43 -13.46
C SER A 61 -2.28 -3.13 -13.94
N THR A 62 -1.85 -1.86 -13.93
CA THR A 62 -0.49 -1.43 -14.29
C THR A 62 0.38 -1.11 -13.09
N GLY A 63 -0.17 -1.21 -11.88
CA GLY A 63 0.57 -0.96 -10.65
C GLY A 63 1.62 -2.03 -10.36
N GLU A 64 2.47 -1.69 -9.39
CA GLU A 64 3.49 -2.58 -8.84
C GLU A 64 2.85 -3.85 -8.25
N TYR A 65 3.57 -4.97 -8.32
CA TYR A 65 3.11 -6.22 -7.76
C TYR A 65 3.18 -6.20 -6.24
N ILE A 66 2.05 -6.51 -5.62
CA ILE A 66 1.97 -6.94 -4.23
C ILE A 66 2.20 -8.46 -4.17
N LEU A 67 1.64 -9.18 -5.13
CA LEU A 67 1.87 -10.60 -5.39
C LEU A 67 2.06 -10.78 -6.91
N GLU A 68 3.25 -11.26 -7.29
CA GLU A 68 3.53 -11.65 -8.68
C GLU A 68 2.62 -12.80 -9.14
N PRO A 69 2.41 -12.96 -10.45
CA PRO A 69 1.51 -13.98 -10.99
C PRO A 69 1.88 -15.37 -10.47
N THR A 70 0.91 -16.04 -9.86
CA THR A 70 1.15 -17.36 -9.27
C THR A 70 -0.01 -18.31 -9.48
N CYS A 71 0.33 -19.60 -9.54
CA CYS A 71 -0.53 -20.75 -9.74
C CYS A 71 -0.27 -21.85 -8.70
N VAL A 72 0.62 -21.58 -7.74
CA VAL A 72 1.11 -22.56 -6.76
C VAL A 72 0.58 -22.22 -5.38
N ALA A 73 -0.26 -23.08 -4.82
CA ALA A 73 -0.91 -22.86 -3.52
C ALA A 73 0.08 -22.56 -2.38
N ASN A 74 1.23 -23.22 -2.38
CA ASN A 74 2.26 -23.03 -1.36
C ASN A 74 2.89 -21.61 -1.39
N THR A 75 2.80 -20.90 -2.50
CA THR A 75 3.32 -19.52 -2.62
C THR A 75 2.53 -18.56 -1.74
N VAL A 76 1.23 -18.80 -1.55
CA VAL A 76 0.30 -17.88 -0.86
C VAL A 76 -0.13 -18.36 0.53
N ARG A 77 0.09 -19.65 0.84
CA ARG A 77 -0.38 -20.28 2.08
C ARG A 77 0.16 -19.58 3.33
N GLY A 78 -0.74 -19.11 4.18
CA GLY A 78 -0.41 -18.47 5.46
C GLY A 78 0.24 -17.09 5.32
N LYS A 79 0.23 -16.49 4.12
CA LYS A 79 0.75 -15.14 3.87
C LYS A 79 -0.39 -14.13 3.83
N HIS A 80 -0.07 -12.92 4.27
CA HIS A 80 -0.92 -11.76 4.15
C HIS A 80 -0.31 -10.78 3.15
N TYR A 81 -1.17 -10.16 2.36
CA TYR A 81 -0.82 -9.19 1.34
C TYR A 81 -1.51 -7.88 1.69
N THR A 82 -0.77 -6.78 1.60
CA THR A 82 -1.25 -5.46 2.01
C THR A 82 -1.00 -4.50 0.87
N SER A 83 -2.03 -3.75 0.46
CA SER A 83 -1.82 -2.62 -0.46
C SER A 83 -1.27 -1.43 0.29
N ALA A 84 -0.50 -0.59 -0.39
CA ALA A 84 0.03 0.62 0.22
C ALA A 84 -1.08 1.62 0.56
N ARG A 85 -2.13 1.67 -0.27
CA ARG A 85 -3.23 2.64 -0.22
C ARG A 85 -4.58 1.92 -0.19
N ASN A 86 -5.67 2.67 -0.34
CA ASN A 86 -7.04 2.15 -0.27
C ASN A 86 -7.50 1.36 -1.50
N LEU A 87 -6.62 1.06 -2.45
CA LEU A 87 -6.95 0.38 -3.71
C LEU A 87 -5.99 -0.77 -3.97
N MET A 88 -6.56 -1.97 -4.15
CA MET A 88 -5.87 -3.17 -4.58
C MET A 88 -6.54 -3.71 -5.84
N ASN A 89 -5.74 -4.06 -6.85
CA ASN A 89 -6.22 -4.77 -8.02
C ASN A 89 -5.93 -6.25 -7.89
N VAL A 90 -6.97 -7.08 -8.02
CA VAL A 90 -6.86 -8.54 -8.11
C VAL A 90 -7.12 -8.90 -9.55
N ARG A 91 -6.18 -9.60 -10.20
CA ARG A 91 -6.38 -10.09 -11.56
C ARG A 91 -6.20 -11.59 -11.61
N PHE A 92 -7.13 -12.24 -12.30
CA PHE A 92 -7.09 -13.67 -12.61
C PHE A 92 -7.02 -13.85 -14.12
N HIS A 93 -6.01 -14.59 -14.56
CA HIS A 93 -5.82 -14.98 -15.93
C HIS A 93 -5.90 -16.49 -16.05
N SER A 94 -6.62 -16.99 -17.05
CA SER A 94 -6.59 -18.40 -17.46
C SER A 94 -6.53 -18.50 -18.97
N ASN A 95 -5.51 -19.18 -19.46
CA ASN A 95 -5.31 -19.48 -20.87
C ASN A 95 -4.85 -20.92 -21.03
N ASN A 96 -5.72 -21.86 -20.66
CA ASN A 96 -5.42 -23.28 -20.80
C ASN A 96 -6.05 -23.85 -22.09
N THR A 97 -5.20 -24.45 -22.92
CA THR A 97 -5.58 -25.19 -24.13
C THR A 97 -5.89 -26.67 -23.84
N LEU A 98 -5.55 -27.16 -22.64
CA LEU A 98 -5.79 -28.54 -22.25
C LEU A 98 -7.27 -28.78 -21.95
N GLY A 99 -7.81 -29.85 -22.54
CA GLY A 99 -9.21 -30.25 -22.43
C GLY A 99 -9.64 -30.60 -21.01
N ARG A 100 -10.96 -30.75 -20.83
CA ARG A 100 -11.67 -31.05 -19.56
C ARG A 100 -11.09 -32.19 -18.70
N ALA A 101 -10.20 -33.04 -19.23
CA ALA A 101 -9.60 -34.17 -18.51
C ALA A 101 -8.76 -33.75 -17.29
N SER A 102 -8.04 -32.63 -17.33
CA SER A 102 -7.25 -32.12 -16.18
C SER A 102 -8.12 -31.46 -15.09
N ARG A 103 -9.38 -31.15 -15.40
CA ARG A 103 -10.37 -30.54 -14.49
C ARG A 103 -11.18 -31.58 -13.71
N MET A 104 -10.99 -32.87 -13.99
CA MET A 104 -11.73 -33.96 -13.35
C MET A 104 -11.37 -34.12 -11.86
N PHE A 105 -10.26 -33.51 -11.40
CA PHE A 105 -9.80 -33.53 -10.01
C PHE A 105 -10.45 -32.47 -9.09
N CYS A 106 -11.40 -31.67 -9.59
CA CYS A 106 -12.06 -30.63 -8.79
C CYS A 106 -13.08 -31.16 -7.77
N LEU A 107 -13.57 -32.39 -7.95
CA LEU A 107 -14.71 -32.94 -7.20
C LEU A 107 -14.46 -33.10 -5.69
N GLU A 108 -13.20 -33.18 -5.25
CA GLU A 108 -12.85 -33.28 -3.82
C GLU A 108 -12.06 -32.10 -3.26
N ARG A 109 -11.48 -31.23 -4.10
CA ARG A 109 -10.54 -30.18 -3.67
C ARG A 109 -11.00 -28.75 -3.88
N LYS A 110 -12.16 -28.52 -4.53
CA LYS A 110 -12.55 -27.21 -5.09
C LYS A 110 -11.55 -26.73 -6.14
N CYS A 111 -11.99 -25.93 -7.11
CA CYS A 111 -11.13 -25.40 -8.15
C CYS A 111 -11.16 -23.88 -8.20
N GLY A 112 -10.03 -23.30 -8.58
CA GLY A 112 -9.84 -21.86 -8.55
C GLY A 112 -9.38 -21.36 -7.19
N PHE A 113 -9.77 -20.13 -6.82
CA PHE A 113 -9.31 -19.48 -5.60
C PHE A 113 -10.44 -18.82 -4.81
N ASP A 114 -10.20 -18.62 -3.52
CA ASP A 114 -10.98 -17.79 -2.62
C ASP A 114 -10.02 -16.87 -1.85
N ILE A 115 -10.15 -15.56 -2.07
CA ILE A 115 -9.33 -14.53 -1.44
C ILE A 115 -10.21 -13.72 -0.51
N ASP A 116 -9.91 -13.76 0.77
CA ASP A 116 -10.50 -12.85 1.75
C ASP A 116 -9.81 -11.50 1.67
N VAL A 117 -10.61 -10.44 1.53
CA VAL A 117 -10.18 -9.06 1.55
C VAL A 117 -10.90 -8.30 2.66
N GLU A 118 -10.16 -7.47 3.38
CA GLU A 118 -10.71 -6.62 4.43
C GLU A 118 -9.99 -5.26 4.50
N PRO A 119 -10.68 -4.19 4.90
CA PRO A 119 -9.99 -2.93 5.19
C PRO A 119 -9.10 -3.07 6.43
N SER A 120 -8.04 -2.26 6.48
CA SER A 120 -7.18 -2.16 7.67
C SER A 120 -7.96 -1.78 8.92
N LYS A 121 -7.54 -2.27 10.08
CA LYS A 121 -8.10 -1.82 11.37
C LYS A 121 -7.58 -0.45 11.80
N ILE A 122 -6.44 -0.04 11.25
CA ILE A 122 -5.80 1.24 11.53
C ILE A 122 -6.09 2.17 10.36
N GLU A 123 -6.56 3.35 10.69
CA GLU A 123 -6.70 4.48 9.78
C GLU A 123 -5.34 5.15 9.58
N CYS A 124 -4.98 5.34 8.32
CA CYS A 124 -3.85 6.13 7.87
C CYS A 124 -4.20 6.96 6.63
N GLY A 125 -4.45 8.24 6.86
CA GLY A 125 -4.89 9.18 5.83
C GLY A 125 -6.37 9.56 5.99
N GLY A 126 -6.91 10.21 4.97
CA GLY A 126 -8.30 10.68 4.94
C GLY A 126 -8.41 12.20 4.96
N GLU A 127 -9.61 12.68 5.22
CA GLU A 127 -9.93 14.11 5.26
C GLU A 127 -10.06 14.56 6.71
N ILE A 128 -9.34 15.62 7.07
CA ILE A 128 -9.29 16.19 8.41
C ILE A 128 -9.84 17.61 8.34
N SER A 129 -10.88 17.86 9.13
CA SER A 129 -11.48 19.20 9.32
C SER A 129 -11.45 19.64 10.79
N ASP A 130 -10.86 18.84 11.66
CA ASP A 130 -10.69 19.17 13.07
C ASP A 130 -9.80 20.41 13.24
N GLN A 131 -10.11 21.24 14.22
CA GLN A 131 -9.37 22.48 14.48
C GLN A 131 -7.93 22.23 14.97
N SER A 132 -7.70 21.09 15.63
CA SER A 132 -6.41 20.68 16.15
C SER A 132 -6.38 19.18 16.39
N GLY A 133 -5.22 18.56 16.28
CA GLY A 133 -5.04 17.15 16.56
C GLY A 133 -3.58 16.72 16.47
N ARG A 134 -3.33 15.44 16.67
CA ARG A 134 -2.02 14.81 16.47
C ARG A 134 -2.19 13.63 15.53
N ILE A 135 -1.31 13.57 14.54
CA ILE A 135 -1.18 12.44 13.62
C ILE A 135 0.18 11.79 13.86
N THR A 136 0.22 10.48 13.68
CA THR A 136 1.44 9.68 13.77
C THR A 136 1.39 8.62 12.68
N THR A 137 2.54 8.10 12.29
CA THR A 137 2.59 6.98 11.37
C THR A 137 1.98 5.71 11.99
N PRO A 138 1.41 4.81 11.19
CA PRO A 138 0.75 3.61 11.71
C PRO A 138 1.69 2.74 12.52
N GLY A 139 1.26 2.39 13.73
CA GLY A 139 2.03 1.55 14.63
C GLY A 139 3.07 2.30 15.48
N TYR A 140 3.26 3.61 15.26
CA TYR A 140 4.08 4.45 16.14
C TYR A 140 3.46 4.56 17.56
N PRO A 141 4.26 4.59 18.65
CA PRO A 141 5.72 4.43 18.73
C PRO A 141 6.18 2.97 18.87
N LYS A 142 5.27 2.00 18.73
CA LYS A 142 5.56 0.59 19.00
C LYS A 142 6.25 -0.06 17.80
N GLN A 143 5.47 -0.66 16.91
CA GLN A 143 5.98 -1.36 15.74
C GLN A 143 5.34 -0.73 14.52
N LEU A 144 6.17 0.00 13.77
CA LEU A 144 5.77 0.63 12.53
C LEU A 144 5.35 -0.42 11.51
N ILE A 145 4.30 -0.10 10.77
CA ILE A 145 3.78 -0.96 9.72
C ILE A 145 4.44 -0.55 8.41
N ALA A 146 5.20 -1.47 7.83
CA ALA A 146 5.92 -1.25 6.58
C ALA A 146 4.98 -1.34 5.36
N HIS A 147 5.43 -0.78 4.23
CA HIS A 147 4.71 -0.83 2.95
C HIS A 147 3.32 -0.13 3.00
N ILE A 148 3.23 0.98 3.74
CA ILE A 148 2.03 1.80 3.80
C ILE A 148 2.30 3.19 3.20
N ALA A 149 1.30 3.71 2.49
CA ALA A 149 1.26 5.09 2.04
C ALA A 149 -0.06 5.76 2.45
N CYS A 150 0.05 6.89 3.14
CA CYS A 150 -1.06 7.61 3.74
C CYS A 150 -1.13 9.01 3.16
N ASP A 151 -2.33 9.42 2.75
CA ASP A 151 -2.60 10.80 2.34
C ASP A 151 -3.62 11.43 3.25
N TRP A 152 -3.25 12.54 3.86
CA TRP A 152 -4.15 13.40 4.61
C TRP A 152 -4.45 14.67 3.83
N LYS A 153 -5.72 15.07 3.85
CA LYS A 153 -6.21 16.34 3.32
C LYS A 153 -6.80 17.16 4.45
N PHE A 154 -6.20 18.31 4.72
CA PHE A 154 -6.64 19.21 5.78
C PHE A 154 -7.42 20.38 5.20
N TYR A 155 -8.59 20.65 5.76
CA TYR A 155 -9.47 21.74 5.33
C TYR A 155 -9.61 22.78 6.44
N ALA A 156 -8.84 23.87 6.35
CA ALA A 156 -8.79 24.87 7.43
C ALA A 156 -10.12 25.64 7.57
N GLY A 157 -10.86 25.78 6.47
CA GLY A 157 -12.04 26.65 6.41
C GLY A 157 -11.67 28.13 6.34
N ILE A 158 -12.67 28.98 6.11
CA ILE A 158 -12.47 30.40 5.82
C ILE A 158 -11.92 31.13 7.06
N GLY A 159 -10.83 31.87 6.88
CA GLY A 159 -10.22 32.70 7.92
C GLY A 159 -9.29 31.95 8.89
N TYR A 160 -9.10 30.65 8.69
CA TYR A 160 -8.22 29.83 9.49
C TYR A 160 -7.02 29.35 8.68
N ARG A 161 -5.93 29.01 9.38
CA ARG A 161 -4.75 28.37 8.80
C ARG A 161 -4.30 27.25 9.72
N TYR A 162 -3.83 26.16 9.11
CA TYR A 162 -3.18 25.11 9.87
C TYR A 162 -1.73 25.45 10.13
N ILE A 163 -1.32 25.17 11.36
CA ILE A 163 0.07 25.19 11.79
C ILE A 163 0.41 23.73 12.10
N PHE A 164 1.39 23.20 11.36
CA PHE A 164 1.91 21.86 11.57
C PHE A 164 3.24 21.98 12.30
N ASP A 165 3.23 21.55 13.55
CA ASP A 165 4.42 21.43 14.37
C ASP A 165 4.81 19.96 14.41
N PHE A 166 5.95 19.65 13.81
CA PHE A 166 6.42 18.29 13.72
C PHE A 166 7.44 18.02 14.83
N SER A 167 7.11 17.09 15.72
CA SER A 167 8.00 16.64 16.77
C SER A 167 9.02 15.65 16.20
N PHE A 168 10.25 16.10 15.95
CA PHE A 168 11.37 15.20 15.68
C PHE A 168 11.67 14.35 16.92
N ILE A 169 11.89 13.06 16.72
CA ILE A 169 12.63 12.26 17.69
C ILE A 169 14.08 12.76 17.63
N LYS A 170 14.61 13.20 18.78
CA LYS A 170 15.87 13.92 18.97
C LYS A 170 17.02 13.57 17.98
N GLN A 171 17.67 14.66 17.52
CA GLN A 171 18.99 14.90 16.88
C GLN A 171 19.86 13.81 16.24
N ASP A 172 19.77 12.53 16.58
CA ASP A 172 20.84 11.57 16.27
C ASP A 172 20.61 10.69 15.04
N ASN A 173 19.47 10.76 14.35
CA ASN A 173 19.16 9.76 13.33
C ASN A 173 18.44 10.35 12.14
N TYR A 174 19.17 10.45 11.02
CA TYR A 174 18.68 11.00 9.79
C TYR A 174 19.13 10.16 8.60
N TYR A 175 18.32 10.13 7.54
CA TYR A 175 18.86 10.07 6.18
C TYR A 175 19.63 11.35 5.93
N GLN A 176 20.96 11.30 5.98
CA GLN A 176 21.76 12.34 5.35
C GLN A 176 21.48 12.28 3.85
N SER A 177 20.74 13.27 3.34
CA SER A 177 20.82 13.56 1.92
C SER A 177 22.27 13.98 1.62
N THR A 178 22.91 13.26 0.71
CA THR A 178 24.29 13.52 0.26
C THR A 178 24.49 14.94 -0.29
N PHE A 179 23.40 15.67 -0.57
CA PHE A 179 23.44 16.98 -1.20
C PHE A 179 23.50 18.17 -0.24
N SER A 180 23.02 18.07 1.01
CA SER A 180 22.88 19.24 1.89
C SER A 180 23.47 19.07 3.28
N GLY A 181 23.84 17.85 3.69
CA GLY A 181 24.29 17.56 5.07
C GLY A 181 23.21 17.75 6.14
N VAL A 182 21.97 18.10 5.75
CA VAL A 182 20.81 18.21 6.63
C VAL A 182 19.99 16.93 6.51
N GLY A 183 19.70 16.33 7.66
CA GLY A 183 18.86 15.16 7.75
C GLY A 183 17.40 15.45 7.43
N CYS A 184 16.81 14.67 6.51
CA CYS A 184 15.41 14.80 6.14
C CYS A 184 14.73 13.43 6.08
N TYR A 185 13.42 13.40 6.29
CA TYR A 185 12.58 12.23 6.02
C TYR A 185 12.14 12.27 4.55
N PRO A 186 12.63 11.36 3.68
CA PRO A 186 12.27 11.34 2.26
C PRO A 186 10.89 10.73 2.00
N ASP A 187 10.26 10.18 3.03
CA ASP A 187 8.96 9.53 2.99
C ASP A 187 7.82 10.45 3.41
N VAL A 188 8.08 11.69 3.83
CA VAL A 188 7.05 12.66 4.22
C VAL A 188 7.08 13.90 3.34
N PHE A 189 5.91 14.25 2.79
CA PHE A 189 5.72 15.40 1.92
C PHE A 189 4.53 16.22 2.38
N ILE A 190 4.73 17.52 2.58
CA ILE A 190 3.64 18.46 2.89
C ILE A 190 3.57 19.60 1.88
N GLY A 191 2.36 19.96 1.44
CA GLY A 191 2.14 21.04 0.50
C GLY A 191 0.77 21.68 0.59
N ASN A 192 0.66 22.89 0.05
CA ASN A 192 -0.61 23.61 -0.07
C ASN A 192 -1.33 23.16 -1.35
N GLY A 193 -2.61 22.78 -1.29
CA GLY A 193 -3.44 22.37 -2.43
C GLY A 193 -3.61 20.85 -2.59
N ILE A 194 -4.07 20.41 -3.76
CA ILE A 194 -4.11 18.98 -4.15
C ILE A 194 -2.79 18.66 -4.85
N HIS A 195 -2.05 17.65 -4.38
CA HIS A 195 -0.88 17.15 -5.09
C HIS A 195 -1.31 16.43 -6.38
N GLY A 196 -0.82 16.92 -7.52
CA GLY A 196 -0.73 16.12 -8.75
C GLY A 196 0.49 15.20 -8.67
N LEU A 197 0.41 14.07 -9.37
CA LEU A 197 1.53 13.16 -9.63
C LEU A 197 2.82 13.96 -9.90
N HIS A 198 3.85 13.71 -9.09
CA HIS A 198 5.26 13.97 -9.38
C HIS A 198 5.51 15.16 -10.33
N ASP A 199 5.76 16.36 -9.80
CA ASP A 199 6.41 17.38 -10.61
C ASP A 199 7.72 16.78 -11.15
N PHE A 200 7.78 16.63 -12.48
CA PHE A 200 8.88 16.06 -13.26
C PHE A 200 10.24 16.77 -13.02
N TYR A 201 10.22 17.87 -12.25
CA TYR A 201 11.36 18.72 -11.92
C TYR A 201 11.72 18.75 -10.41
N GLY A 202 11.09 17.95 -9.54
CA GLY A 202 11.60 17.70 -8.18
C GLY A 202 11.76 18.90 -7.24
N HIS A 203 11.17 20.08 -7.53
CA HIS A 203 11.57 21.33 -6.86
C HIS A 203 10.54 22.03 -5.97
N ASN A 204 9.35 21.48 -5.75
CA ASN A 204 8.40 22.02 -4.76
C ASN A 204 8.09 21.08 -3.59
N GLN A 205 8.87 20.01 -3.44
CA GLN A 205 8.77 19.11 -2.30
C GLN A 205 9.44 19.76 -1.10
N ARG A 206 8.66 20.18 -0.10
CA ARG A 206 9.22 20.44 1.23
C ARG A 206 9.45 19.08 1.89
N ASN A 207 10.61 18.49 1.61
CA ASN A 207 11.12 17.41 2.43
C ASN A 207 11.16 17.91 3.87
N PHE A 208 10.64 17.09 4.77
CA PHE A 208 10.64 17.43 6.18
C PHE A 208 12.06 17.21 6.73
N CYS A 209 12.74 18.29 7.10
CA CYS A 209 14.16 18.31 7.42
C CYS A 209 14.41 18.88 8.82
N ALA A 210 15.48 18.45 9.49
CA ALA A 210 15.83 18.84 10.86
C ALA A 210 15.78 20.34 11.15
N ASN A 211 16.12 21.18 10.16
CA ASN A 211 16.11 22.64 10.25
C ASN A 211 14.76 23.30 9.92
N LYS A 212 13.74 22.51 9.56
CA LYS A 212 12.40 22.95 9.18
C LYS A 212 11.36 22.09 9.90
N THR A 213 11.13 22.40 11.17
CA THR A 213 10.21 21.68 12.08
C THR A 213 8.76 22.14 12.01
N ARG A 214 8.51 23.26 11.32
CA ARG A 214 7.21 23.92 11.30
C ARG A 214 6.78 24.27 9.89
N PHE A 215 5.53 23.97 9.57
CA PHE A 215 4.88 24.36 8.32
C PHE A 215 3.60 25.14 8.64
N ILE A 216 3.43 26.30 8.01
CA ILE A 216 2.22 27.12 8.15
C ILE A 216 1.53 27.13 6.79
N SER A 217 0.26 26.74 6.77
CA SER A 217 -0.50 26.70 5.53
C SER A 217 -0.71 28.10 4.96
N THR A 218 -0.70 28.19 3.63
CA THR A 218 -1.08 29.41 2.89
C THR A 218 -2.32 29.21 2.04
N ALA A 219 -2.81 27.96 1.93
CA ALA A 219 -4.07 27.61 1.30
C ALA A 219 -5.02 26.96 2.32
N ASP A 220 -6.30 26.96 1.96
CA ASP A 220 -7.37 26.34 2.77
C ASP A 220 -7.28 24.82 2.76
N LEU A 221 -6.73 24.25 1.68
CA LEU A 221 -6.42 22.84 1.55
C LEU A 221 -4.92 22.62 1.72
N VAL A 222 -4.54 21.70 2.61
CA VAL A 222 -3.17 21.18 2.74
C VAL A 222 -3.18 19.68 2.54
N THR A 223 -2.21 19.18 1.79
CA THR A 223 -1.98 17.74 1.61
C THR A 223 -0.68 17.34 2.29
N LEU A 224 -0.78 16.30 3.13
CA LEU A 224 0.35 15.60 3.72
C LEU A 224 0.34 14.17 3.21
N THR A 225 1.47 13.70 2.70
CA THR A 225 1.65 12.31 2.28
C THR A 225 2.80 11.71 3.06
N PHE A 226 2.57 10.53 3.61
CA PHE A 226 3.60 9.62 4.10
C PHE A 226 3.65 8.43 3.12
N ASP A 227 4.80 8.08 2.56
CA ASP A 227 4.94 6.89 1.71
C ASP A 227 6.20 6.12 2.10
N ASP A 228 5.99 5.04 2.84
CA ASP A 228 7.07 4.21 3.35
C ASP A 228 7.86 3.48 2.24
N ARG A 229 7.26 3.34 1.05
CA ARG A 229 7.87 2.61 -0.06
C ARG A 229 9.01 3.38 -0.72
N LEU A 230 9.11 4.68 -0.44
CA LEU A 230 10.21 5.52 -0.93
C LEU A 230 11.49 5.23 -0.16
N SER A 231 12.62 5.33 -0.86
CA SER A 231 13.95 5.10 -0.29
C SER A 231 14.15 3.73 0.37
N GLN A 232 13.38 2.70 -0.04
CA GLN A 232 13.47 1.34 0.54
C GLN A 232 14.88 0.75 0.52
N PHE A 233 15.68 1.04 -0.51
CA PHE A 233 17.08 0.61 -0.57
C PHE A 233 17.89 1.15 0.61
N GLN A 234 17.81 2.46 0.85
CA GLN A 234 18.54 3.14 1.93
C GLN A 234 17.97 2.72 3.31
N LYS A 235 16.65 2.50 3.42
CA LYS A 235 15.98 1.90 4.60
C LYS A 235 16.56 0.54 4.95
N LYS A 236 16.69 -0.35 3.97
CA LYS A 236 17.27 -1.69 4.16
C LYS A 236 18.73 -1.63 4.58
N GLU A 237 19.52 -0.75 3.98
CA GLU A 237 20.93 -0.55 4.36
C GLU A 237 21.09 -0.09 5.81
N LEU A 238 20.31 0.91 6.25
CA LEU A 238 20.34 1.40 7.63
C LEU A 238 19.88 0.34 8.65
N LEU A 239 18.85 -0.44 8.31
CA LEU A 239 18.43 -1.59 9.12
C LEU A 239 19.54 -2.63 9.22
N GLY A 240 20.22 -2.92 8.11
CA GLY A 240 21.38 -3.84 8.06
C GLY A 240 22.55 -3.36 8.92
N ASN A 241 22.72 -2.04 9.05
CA ASN A 241 23.72 -1.41 9.91
C ASN A 241 23.29 -1.27 11.38
N GLY A 242 22.14 -1.84 11.77
CA GLY A 242 21.67 -1.88 13.16
C GLY A 242 20.96 -0.61 13.66
N VAL A 243 20.56 0.29 12.77
CA VAL A 243 19.75 1.47 13.15
C VAL A 243 18.32 1.02 13.46
N SER A 244 17.75 1.48 14.59
CA SER A 244 16.40 1.05 14.99
C SER A 244 15.31 1.61 14.05
N PRO A 245 14.20 0.87 13.79
CA PRO A 245 13.13 1.32 12.90
C PRO A 245 12.55 2.70 13.25
N GLU A 246 12.34 2.99 14.54
CA GLU A 246 11.84 4.28 15.05
C GLU A 246 12.70 5.48 14.64
N LYS A 247 13.94 5.22 14.22
CA LYS A 247 14.92 6.22 13.79
C LYS A 247 15.01 6.36 12.28
N ILE A 248 14.43 5.42 11.54
CA ILE A 248 14.48 5.31 10.08
C ILE A 248 13.22 5.92 9.47
N TYR A 249 12.07 5.64 10.05
CA TYR A 249 10.79 6.13 9.55
C TYR A 249 10.36 7.39 10.27
N ALA A 250 9.60 8.24 9.58
CA ALA A 250 8.99 9.39 10.22
C ALA A 250 7.97 8.95 11.31
N PRO A 251 7.97 9.62 12.48
CA PRO A 251 7.00 9.36 13.55
C PRO A 251 5.58 9.87 13.23
#